data_AF-F7KTM9-F1
#
_entry.id   AF-F7KTM9-F1
#
_cell.length_a   1.000
_cell.length_b   1.000
_cell.length_c   1.000
_cell.angle_alpha   90.00
_cell.angle_beta   90.00
_cell.angle_gamma   90.00
#
_symmetry.space_group_name_H-M   'P 1'
#
loop_
_entity.id
_entity.type
_entity.pdbx_description
1 polymer ?
#
loop_
_entity_poly.entity_id
_entity_poly.type
_entity_poly.pdbx_seq_one_letter_code
_entity_poly.pdbx_strand_id
1 'polypeptide(L)'
;MNRETLSLPMVALRGLSILPEMVRHFDVSRPKSIQAIEEAMLGDQKIFLTAQKDVETESPGVTDVYQTGCVAAIRQVVKLPKKMLRVLISGESRACINVMEFEEPYMRANITVIPDTDTSIEDTGAEKNPMNLDAMIRGMKDIFKEYLLKDPKLSKELAVQIENINELKKLVDVIAANMPFSYTDAQQLLEEPDLMRRYELLAYKLVSEIQILNVKEELQKKVKERVDKNQREYILREEMKLIREELGDDNTLSDAEEFQQEADALKAPKEVKEKLGKEIKRFKNSMNSPAEVGVIRTYIETMLEMPWDKVCRDHKDIAYAKKVLDEDHYGLEKVKERVLEFLAVRALTKKGDSPILCLVGPPGTGKTSIAKSLARALKKPYVRISLGGVRDEAEIRGAQEDLCGRHARKNCQRAEASGCQESSDAAG
;
A
#
# COMPACT_ATOMS: atom_id res chain seq x y z
N MET A 1 -30.85 34.71 10.29
CA MET A 1 -30.27 34.32 8.98
C MET A 1 -31.35 33.60 8.19
N ASN A 2 -31.83 34.18 7.09
CA ASN A 2 -32.87 33.57 6.26
C ASN A 2 -32.28 32.32 5.59
N ARG A 3 -32.84 31.15 5.93
CA ARG A 3 -32.53 29.89 5.25
C ARG A 3 -33.25 29.93 3.91
N GLU A 4 -32.51 30.17 2.84
CA GLU A 4 -33.06 30.18 1.49
C GLU A 4 -33.29 28.72 1.03
N THR A 5 -34.56 28.41 0.75
CA THR A 5 -34.97 27.11 0.22
C THR A 5 -35.10 27.19 -1.29
N LEU A 6 -34.40 26.30 -2.00
CA LEU A 6 -34.39 26.22 -3.46
C LEU A 6 -34.89 24.85 -3.89
N SER A 7 -35.55 24.76 -5.05
CA SER A 7 -35.93 23.48 -5.67
C SER A 7 -35.15 23.32 -6.96
N LEU A 8 -34.13 22.44 -6.93
CA LEU A 8 -33.17 22.26 -8.03
C LEU A 8 -33.16 20.81 -8.55
N PRO A 9 -32.89 20.61 -9.86
CA PRO A 9 -32.52 19.31 -10.39
C PRO A 9 -31.28 18.78 -9.68
N MET A 10 -31.27 17.47 -9.44
CA MET A 10 -30.27 16.80 -8.62
C MET A 10 -29.54 15.72 -9.41
N VAL A 11 -28.23 15.62 -9.20
CA VAL A 11 -27.41 14.51 -9.70
C VAL A 11 -26.61 13.90 -8.58
N ALA A 12 -26.81 12.59 -8.40
CA ALA A 12 -26.00 11.76 -7.52
C ALA A 12 -24.71 11.35 -8.24
N LEU A 13 -23.57 11.80 -7.75
CA LEU A 13 -22.24 11.53 -8.28
C LEU A 13 -21.65 10.24 -7.67
N ARG A 14 -20.92 9.47 -8.48
CA ARG A 14 -20.23 8.24 -8.03
C ARG A 14 -18.79 8.55 -7.68
N GLY A 15 -18.40 8.29 -6.43
CA GLY A 15 -17.02 8.45 -5.97
C GLY A 15 -16.46 9.88 -6.09
N LEU A 16 -17.33 10.89 -6.13
CA LEU A 16 -16.96 12.29 -6.26
C LEU A 16 -17.88 13.14 -5.39
N SER A 17 -17.29 13.98 -4.53
CA SER A 17 -17.97 15.05 -3.82
C SER A 17 -17.46 16.39 -4.33
N ILE A 18 -18.36 17.33 -4.58
CA ILE A 18 -18.03 18.66 -5.11
C ILE A 18 -18.03 19.64 -3.95
N LEU A 19 -16.96 20.44 -3.86
CA LEU A 19 -16.80 21.50 -2.87
C LEU A 19 -17.16 22.87 -3.46
N PRO A 20 -17.47 23.87 -2.62
CA PRO A 20 -17.53 25.26 -3.05
C PRO A 20 -16.22 25.70 -3.73
N GLU A 21 -16.30 26.62 -4.69
CA GLU A 21 -15.17 27.10 -5.52
C GLU A 21 -14.50 26.03 -6.42
N MET A 22 -14.96 24.77 -6.36
CA MET A 22 -14.41 23.69 -7.16
C MET A 22 -14.91 23.76 -8.60
N VAL A 23 -13.97 23.80 -9.53
CA VAL A 23 -14.23 23.73 -10.97
C VAL A 23 -13.75 22.39 -11.50
N ARG A 24 -14.67 21.50 -11.88
CA ARG A 24 -14.34 20.18 -12.42
C ARG A 24 -15.27 19.72 -13.53
N HIS A 25 -14.71 18.88 -14.39
CA HIS A 25 -15.49 18.07 -15.33
C HIS A 25 -15.92 16.77 -14.67
N PHE A 26 -17.15 16.35 -14.94
CA PHE A 26 -17.59 14.98 -14.69
C PHE A 26 -18.40 14.44 -15.87
N ASP A 27 -18.35 13.12 -16.03
CA ASP A 27 -19.00 12.42 -17.12
C ASP A 27 -20.30 11.77 -16.63
N VAL A 28 -21.37 11.92 -17.41
CA VAL A 28 -22.70 11.43 -17.09
C VAL A 28 -23.22 10.54 -18.23
N SER A 29 -23.69 9.36 -17.85
CA SER A 29 -24.24 8.35 -18.76
C SER A 29 -25.67 7.92 -18.41
N ARG A 30 -26.10 8.12 -17.16
CA ARG A 30 -27.43 7.69 -16.68
C ARG A 30 -28.53 8.58 -17.31
N PRO A 31 -29.61 8.00 -17.89
CA PRO A 31 -30.70 8.76 -18.48
C PRO A 31 -31.33 9.79 -17.53
N LYS A 32 -31.59 9.41 -16.26
CA LYS A 32 -32.16 10.30 -15.23
C LYS A 32 -31.25 11.51 -14.96
N SER A 33 -29.94 11.30 -14.94
CA SER A 33 -28.96 12.37 -14.69
C SER A 33 -28.77 13.28 -15.91
N ILE A 34 -28.83 12.72 -17.12
CA ILE A 34 -28.81 13.50 -18.37
C ILE A 34 -30.03 14.43 -18.41
N GLN A 35 -31.22 13.92 -18.10
CA GLN A 35 -32.44 14.73 -18.02
C GLN A 35 -32.36 15.81 -16.94
N ALA A 36 -31.81 15.51 -15.75
CA ALA A 36 -31.60 16.53 -14.71
C ALA A 36 -30.71 17.69 -15.19
N ILE A 37 -29.67 17.40 -15.98
CA ILE A 37 -28.78 18.41 -16.56
C ILE A 37 -29.49 19.22 -17.64
N GLU A 38 -30.26 18.57 -18.52
CA GLU A 38 -31.03 19.26 -19.56
C GLU A 38 -32.06 20.23 -18.94
N GLU A 39 -32.73 19.82 -17.88
CA GLU A 39 -33.69 20.64 -17.12
C GLU A 39 -33.00 21.79 -16.39
N ALA A 40 -31.84 21.55 -15.77
CA ALA A 40 -31.05 22.60 -15.15
C ALA A 40 -30.60 23.66 -16.18
N MET A 41 -30.27 23.24 -17.41
CA MET A 41 -29.89 24.13 -18.51
C MET A 41 -31.05 24.96 -19.06
N LEU A 42 -32.31 24.51 -18.91
CA LEU A 42 -33.50 25.28 -19.28
C LEU A 42 -33.89 26.33 -18.22
N GLY A 43 -33.50 26.11 -16.97
CA GLY A 43 -33.68 27.05 -15.86
C GLY A 43 -32.48 27.97 -15.63
N ASP A 44 -32.10 28.15 -14.36
CA ASP A 44 -31.04 29.07 -13.93
C ASP A 44 -29.61 28.50 -14.09
N GLN A 45 -29.42 27.41 -14.84
CA GLN A 45 -28.14 26.71 -14.99
C GLN A 45 -27.56 26.21 -13.66
N LYS A 46 -28.39 26.09 -12.62
CA LYS A 46 -28.02 25.58 -11.30
C LYS A 46 -28.44 24.13 -11.15
N ILE A 47 -27.56 23.34 -10.56
CA ILE A 47 -27.79 21.92 -10.28
C ILE A 47 -27.32 21.61 -8.86
N PHE A 48 -28.02 20.71 -8.19
CA PHE A 48 -27.60 20.20 -6.90
C PHE A 48 -26.84 18.89 -7.06
N LEU A 49 -25.61 18.85 -6.57
CA LEU A 49 -24.72 17.70 -6.66
C LEU A 49 -24.52 17.10 -5.27
N THR A 50 -24.75 15.79 -5.15
CA THR A 50 -24.43 15.05 -3.93
C THR A 50 -23.64 13.79 -4.27
N ALA A 51 -22.82 13.31 -3.33
CA ALA A 51 -22.16 12.03 -3.46
C ALA A 51 -23.11 10.87 -3.11
N GLN A 52 -22.89 9.72 -3.74
CA GLN A 52 -23.48 8.45 -3.32
C GLN A 52 -22.63 7.81 -2.21
N LYS A 53 -23.27 7.18 -1.23
CA LYS A 53 -22.61 6.43 -0.16
C LYS A 53 -21.99 5.13 -0.66
N ASP A 54 -22.71 4.44 -1.55
CA ASP A 54 -22.22 3.24 -2.23
C ASP A 54 -22.01 3.54 -3.73
N VAL A 55 -20.80 3.28 -4.22
CA VAL A 55 -20.38 3.54 -5.59
C VAL A 55 -20.98 2.51 -6.56
N GLU A 56 -21.29 1.31 -6.06
CA GLU A 56 -21.80 0.19 -6.86
C GLU A 56 -23.30 0.31 -7.17
N THR A 57 -24.04 1.15 -6.43
CA THR A 57 -25.48 1.32 -6.63
C THR A 57 -25.78 1.97 -7.99
N GLU A 58 -26.60 1.31 -8.82
CA GLU A 58 -26.95 1.83 -10.14
C GLU A 58 -27.99 2.94 -10.14
N SER A 59 -29.01 2.83 -9.29
CA SER A 59 -30.06 3.82 -9.13
C SER A 59 -30.17 4.22 -7.66
N PRO A 60 -29.42 5.25 -7.23
CA PRO A 60 -29.41 5.66 -5.83
C PRO A 60 -30.75 6.30 -5.45
N GLY A 61 -31.35 5.82 -4.38
CA GLY A 61 -32.52 6.45 -3.75
C GLY A 61 -32.12 7.50 -2.71
N VAL A 62 -33.11 8.02 -1.97
CA VAL A 62 -32.93 9.03 -0.90
C VAL A 62 -31.93 8.57 0.17
N THR A 63 -31.93 7.30 0.54
CA THR A 63 -31.09 6.74 1.61
C THR A 63 -29.63 6.56 1.19
N ASP A 64 -29.40 6.45 -0.12
CA ASP A 64 -28.12 6.04 -0.71
C ASP A 64 -27.22 7.23 -1.03
N VAL A 65 -27.73 8.44 -0.86
CA VAL A 65 -27.00 9.69 -1.07
C VAL A 65 -26.67 10.38 0.25
N TYR A 66 -25.64 11.22 0.24
CA TYR A 66 -25.39 12.13 1.34
C TYR A 66 -26.43 13.24 1.37
N GLN A 67 -26.83 13.65 2.59
CA GLN A 67 -27.83 14.68 2.79
C GLN A 67 -27.28 16.07 2.46
N THR A 68 -26.00 16.31 2.74
CA THR A 68 -25.30 17.54 2.39
C THR A 68 -24.63 17.38 1.03
N GLY A 69 -24.87 18.35 0.16
CA GLY A 69 -24.27 18.45 -1.17
C GLY A 69 -23.86 19.88 -1.49
N CYS A 70 -23.55 20.11 -2.76
CA CYS A 70 -23.14 21.41 -3.27
C CYS A 70 -24.08 21.87 -4.40
N VAL A 71 -24.54 23.11 -4.30
CA VAL A 71 -25.17 23.81 -5.42
C VAL A 71 -24.06 24.25 -6.35
N ALA A 72 -24.14 23.84 -7.60
CA ALA A 72 -23.15 24.16 -8.62
C ALA A 72 -23.81 24.79 -9.85
N ALA A 73 -23.10 25.72 -10.47
CA ALA A 73 -23.49 26.28 -11.76
C ALA A 73 -22.86 25.46 -12.89
N ILE A 74 -23.67 25.13 -13.90
CA ILE A 74 -23.22 24.47 -15.12
C ILE A 74 -22.56 25.50 -16.03
N ARG A 75 -21.25 25.39 -16.23
CA ARG A 75 -20.48 26.31 -17.09
C ARG A 75 -20.48 25.87 -18.55
N GLN A 76 -20.42 24.56 -18.79
CA GLN A 76 -20.32 24.00 -20.13
C GLN A 76 -20.84 22.56 -20.16
N VAL A 77 -21.53 22.18 -21.24
CA VAL A 77 -21.93 20.80 -21.52
C VAL A 77 -21.39 20.38 -22.88
N VAL A 78 -20.65 19.28 -22.92
CA VAL A 78 -20.08 18.70 -24.15
C VAL A 78 -20.68 17.31 -24.36
N LYS A 79 -21.28 17.09 -25.52
CA LYS A 79 -21.81 15.76 -25.90
C LYS A 79 -20.67 14.90 -26.44
N LEU A 80 -20.40 13.75 -25.80
CA LEU A 80 -19.44 12.77 -26.26
C LEU A 80 -20.11 11.67 -27.11
N PRO A 81 -19.32 10.95 -27.95
CA PRO A 81 -19.78 9.73 -28.60
C PRO A 81 -20.32 8.72 -27.57
N LYS A 82 -21.34 7.93 -27.95
CA LYS A 82 -22.04 6.95 -27.09
C LYS A 82 -23.05 7.52 -26.06
N LYS A 83 -23.70 8.66 -26.36
CA LYS A 83 -24.73 9.28 -25.50
C LYS A 83 -24.25 9.65 -24.09
N MET A 84 -22.96 9.96 -23.94
CA MET A 84 -22.42 10.49 -22.69
C MET A 84 -22.33 12.01 -22.75
N LEU A 85 -22.57 12.69 -21.63
CA LEU A 85 -22.35 14.12 -21.47
C LEU A 85 -21.17 14.36 -20.55
N ARG A 86 -20.23 15.20 -20.98
CA ARG A 86 -19.22 15.79 -20.09
C ARG A 86 -19.67 17.17 -19.69
N VAL A 87 -19.83 17.39 -18.38
CA VAL A 87 -20.31 18.66 -17.83
C VAL A 87 -19.19 19.31 -17.04
N LEU A 88 -18.92 20.58 -17.33
CA LEU A 88 -18.09 21.46 -16.52
C LEU A 88 -18.96 22.19 -15.52
N ILE A 89 -18.67 22.04 -14.24
CA ILE A 89 -19.39 22.72 -13.16
C ILE A 89 -18.46 23.60 -12.33
N SER A 90 -19.08 24.55 -11.64
CA SER A 90 -18.45 25.45 -10.66
C SER A 90 -19.28 25.36 -9.38
N GLY A 91 -18.72 24.81 -8.30
CA GLY A 91 -19.38 24.77 -6.99
C GLY A 91 -19.58 26.18 -6.43
N GLU A 92 -20.79 26.51 -5.98
CA GLU A 92 -21.13 27.83 -5.44
C GLU A 92 -21.29 27.78 -3.92
N SER A 93 -22.19 26.93 -3.43
CA SER A 93 -22.60 26.94 -2.03
C SER A 93 -22.99 25.55 -1.56
N ARG A 94 -23.00 25.38 -0.24
CA ARG A 94 -23.35 24.12 0.42
C ARG A 94 -24.84 24.12 0.70
N ALA A 95 -25.48 22.99 0.47
CA ALA A 95 -26.91 22.87 0.74
C ALA A 95 -27.26 21.49 1.27
N CYS A 96 -28.28 21.45 2.13
CA CYS A 96 -28.81 20.23 2.71
C CYS A 96 -30.12 19.87 2.01
N ILE A 97 -30.32 18.59 1.69
CA ILE A 97 -31.59 18.07 1.20
C ILE A 97 -32.61 18.10 2.34
N ASN A 98 -33.71 18.82 2.12
CA ASN A 98 -34.89 18.76 2.99
C ASN A 98 -35.75 17.55 2.60
N VAL A 99 -36.15 17.49 1.34
CA VAL A 99 -37.07 16.48 0.77
C VAL A 99 -36.72 16.25 -0.70
N MET A 100 -36.76 15.01 -1.17
CA MET A 100 -36.78 14.70 -2.59
C MET A 100 -38.22 14.83 -3.11
N GLU A 101 -38.44 15.74 -4.06
CA GLU A 101 -39.77 16.05 -4.60
C GLU A 101 -40.26 14.91 -5.51
N PHE A 102 -39.40 14.43 -6.41
CA PHE A 102 -39.65 13.26 -7.26
C PHE A 102 -38.33 12.67 -7.79
N GLU A 103 -38.39 11.40 -8.19
CA GLU A 103 -37.25 10.65 -8.77
C GLU A 103 -37.40 10.35 -10.26
N GLU A 104 -38.58 10.56 -10.82
CA GLU A 104 -38.89 10.34 -12.24
C GLU A 104 -39.62 11.56 -12.81
N PRO A 105 -39.27 12.05 -14.00
CA PRO A 105 -38.30 11.47 -14.96
C PRO A 105 -36.81 11.69 -14.58
N TYR A 106 -36.52 12.66 -13.72
CA TYR A 106 -35.20 12.95 -13.14
C TYR A 106 -35.33 13.20 -11.63
N MET A 107 -34.20 13.25 -10.90
CA MET A 107 -34.23 13.55 -9.47
C MET A 107 -34.34 15.06 -9.25
N ARG A 108 -35.31 15.48 -8.43
CA ARG A 108 -35.46 16.87 -8.01
C ARG A 108 -35.53 16.95 -6.49
N ALA A 109 -34.77 17.86 -5.89
CA ALA A 109 -34.69 18.01 -4.45
C ALA A 109 -35.00 19.43 -4.01
N ASN A 110 -35.79 19.55 -2.95
CA ASN A 110 -35.91 20.76 -2.18
C ASN A 110 -34.74 20.84 -1.20
N ILE A 111 -33.92 21.87 -1.35
CA ILE A 111 -32.67 22.04 -0.61
C ILE A 111 -32.69 23.35 0.17
N THR A 112 -32.03 23.36 1.32
CA THR A 112 -31.74 24.57 2.08
C THR A 112 -30.27 24.91 1.95
N VAL A 113 -29.95 26.12 1.49
CA VAL A 113 -28.56 26.60 1.50
C VAL A 113 -28.10 26.72 2.95
N ILE A 114 -27.01 26.04 3.28
CA ILE A 114 -26.42 26.07 4.62
C ILE A 114 -25.59 27.35 4.71
N PRO A 115 -25.98 28.34 5.54
CA PRO A 115 -25.11 29.47 5.79
C PRO A 115 -23.91 28.98 6.58
N ASP A 116 -22.73 29.48 6.22
CA ASP A 116 -21.53 29.21 7.00
C ASP A 116 -21.69 29.84 8.38
N THR A 117 -21.43 29.04 9.42
CA THR A 117 -21.38 29.59 10.77
C THR A 117 -19.97 30.12 10.96
N ASP A 118 -19.84 31.45 10.92
CA ASP A 118 -18.56 32.11 11.16
C ASP A 118 -18.33 32.27 12.66
N THR A 119 -17.90 31.18 13.29
CA THR A 119 -17.48 31.16 14.70
C THR A 119 -16.14 31.83 14.93
N SER A 120 -15.44 32.31 13.89
CA SER A 120 -14.18 33.03 14.07
C SER A 120 -14.37 34.24 14.99
N ILE A 121 -15.56 34.85 14.97
CA ILE A 121 -15.92 36.00 15.81
C ILE A 121 -16.13 35.60 17.28
N GLU A 122 -16.78 34.45 17.53
CA GLU A 122 -17.19 34.01 18.87
C GLU A 122 -16.10 33.22 19.62
N ASP A 123 -15.39 32.29 18.95
CA ASP A 123 -14.43 31.39 19.59
C ASP A 123 -13.02 32.00 19.74
N THR A 124 -12.62 32.91 18.85
CA THR A 124 -11.29 33.57 18.92
C THR A 124 -11.35 35.01 19.46
N GLY A 125 -12.55 35.55 19.69
CA GLY A 125 -12.76 36.97 19.93
C GLY A 125 -12.19 37.81 18.78
N ALA A 126 -12.50 37.48 17.53
CA ALA A 126 -11.91 38.16 16.37
C ALA A 126 -12.24 39.66 16.28
N GLU A 127 -13.32 40.14 16.94
CA GLU A 127 -13.52 41.59 17.16
C GLU A 127 -12.46 42.22 18.08
N LYS A 128 -11.78 41.42 18.92
CA LYS A 128 -10.77 41.88 19.89
C LYS A 128 -9.32 41.68 19.43
N ASN A 129 -9.02 40.75 18.50
CA ASN A 129 -7.65 40.48 18.03
C ASN A 129 -7.57 40.07 16.54
N PRO A 130 -7.55 41.04 15.59
CA PRO A 130 -7.37 40.77 14.16
C PRO A 130 -6.05 40.04 13.81
N MET A 131 -5.07 40.05 14.73
CA MET A 131 -3.79 39.34 14.57
C MET A 131 -3.93 37.82 14.45
N ASN A 132 -4.98 37.21 15.02
CA ASN A 132 -5.17 35.76 14.98
C ASN A 132 -5.64 35.27 13.61
N LEU A 133 -6.56 35.98 12.97
CA LEU A 133 -7.05 35.65 11.62
C LEU A 133 -5.93 35.77 10.57
N ASP A 134 -5.15 36.85 10.64
CA ASP A 134 -3.99 37.02 9.76
C ASP A 134 -2.94 35.92 9.94
N ALA A 135 -2.70 35.49 11.19
CA ALA A 135 -1.79 34.37 11.48
C ALA A 135 -2.31 33.06 10.89
N MET A 136 -3.62 32.79 10.98
CA MET A 136 -4.23 31.59 10.40
C MET A 136 -4.15 31.57 8.88
N ILE A 137 -4.42 32.70 8.23
CA ILE A 137 -4.28 32.87 6.77
C ILE A 137 -2.85 32.57 6.35
N ARG A 138 -1.86 33.16 7.05
CA ARG A 138 -0.44 32.91 6.77
C ARG A 138 -0.08 31.44 6.98
N GLY A 139 -0.49 30.85 8.11
CA GLY A 139 -0.20 29.44 8.41
C GLY A 139 -0.75 28.49 7.36
N MET A 140 -1.99 28.71 6.89
CA MET A 140 -2.57 27.87 5.83
C MET A 140 -1.88 28.06 4.48
N LYS A 141 -1.50 29.31 4.14
CA LYS A 141 -0.68 29.58 2.94
C LYS A 141 0.68 28.89 3.01
N ASP A 142 1.32 28.88 4.17
CA ASP A 142 2.64 28.26 4.36
C ASP A 142 2.57 26.74 4.24
N ILE A 143 1.57 26.09 4.86
CA ILE A 143 1.32 24.65 4.71
C ILE A 143 1.07 24.30 3.22
N PHE A 144 0.26 25.09 2.53
CA PHE A 144 -0.03 24.85 1.11
C PHE A 144 1.21 25.07 0.23
N LYS A 145 2.05 26.07 0.53
CA LYS A 145 3.33 26.28 -0.15
C LYS A 145 4.26 25.07 0.01
N GLU A 146 4.35 24.50 1.21
CA GLU A 146 5.13 23.28 1.45
C GLU A 146 4.61 22.11 0.61
N TYR A 147 3.28 21.95 0.52
CA TYR A 147 2.66 20.94 -0.33
C TYR A 147 2.99 21.13 -1.82
N LEU A 148 2.92 22.36 -2.34
CA LEU A 148 3.24 22.67 -3.74
C LEU A 148 4.71 22.38 -4.11
N LEU A 149 5.65 22.53 -3.17
CA LEU A 149 7.05 22.17 -3.41
C LEU A 149 7.23 20.66 -3.65
N LYS A 150 6.35 19.83 -3.08
CA LYS A 150 6.38 18.37 -3.17
C LYS A 150 5.60 17.82 -4.35
N ASP A 151 4.52 18.48 -4.77
CA ASP A 151 3.76 18.13 -5.97
C ASP A 151 3.77 19.26 -7.03
N PRO A 152 4.81 19.33 -7.88
CA PRO A 152 4.94 20.37 -8.90
C PRO A 152 3.93 20.25 -10.05
N LYS A 153 3.01 19.27 -10.01
CA LYS A 153 1.92 19.13 -10.99
C LYS A 153 0.85 20.20 -10.84
N LEU A 154 0.75 20.83 -9.67
CA LEU A 154 -0.13 21.98 -9.47
C LEU A 154 0.46 23.22 -10.14
N SER A 155 -0.38 23.96 -10.87
CA SER A 155 0.07 25.08 -11.68
C SER A 155 0.62 26.21 -10.80
N LYS A 156 1.70 26.87 -11.25
CA LYS A 156 2.22 28.09 -10.62
C LYS A 156 1.15 29.19 -10.54
N GLU A 157 0.16 29.15 -11.42
CA GLU A 157 -0.99 30.05 -11.44
C GLU A 157 -1.86 29.90 -10.18
N LEU A 158 -2.13 28.67 -9.73
CA LEU A 158 -2.88 28.41 -8.49
C LEU A 158 -2.15 28.93 -7.26
N ALA A 159 -0.81 28.82 -7.23
CA ALA A 159 0.00 29.36 -6.14
C ALA A 159 -0.15 30.88 -6.02
N VAL A 160 -0.09 31.60 -7.15
CA VAL A 160 -0.30 33.05 -7.19
C VAL A 160 -1.72 33.43 -6.81
N GLN A 161 -2.73 32.66 -7.26
CA GLN A 161 -4.12 32.90 -6.89
C GLN A 161 -4.32 32.82 -5.38
N ILE A 162 -3.82 31.75 -4.75
CA ILE A 162 -3.95 31.51 -3.30
C ILE A 162 -3.20 32.58 -2.49
N GLU A 163 -2.05 33.04 -2.97
CA GLU A 163 -1.28 34.08 -2.31
C GLU A 163 -2.04 35.42 -2.23
N ASN A 164 -2.88 35.72 -3.23
CA ASN A 164 -3.69 36.95 -3.28
C ASN A 164 -5.00 36.88 -2.48
N ILE A 165 -5.39 35.71 -1.95
CA ILE A 165 -6.63 35.57 -1.15
C ILE A 165 -6.37 36.06 0.28
N ASN A 166 -7.16 37.04 0.73
CA ASN A 166 -7.06 37.63 2.08
C ASN A 166 -8.26 37.28 2.98
N GLU A 167 -9.20 36.49 2.48
CA GLU A 167 -10.37 36.04 3.25
C GLU A 167 -10.18 34.57 3.64
N LEU A 168 -10.26 34.27 4.94
CA LEU A 168 -10.00 32.92 5.47
C LEU A 168 -10.94 31.87 4.87
N LYS A 169 -12.24 32.18 4.82
CA LYS A 169 -13.25 31.29 4.23
C LYS A 169 -12.91 30.92 2.80
N LYS A 170 -12.71 31.94 1.95
CA LYS A 170 -12.37 31.74 0.56
C LYS A 170 -11.05 30.97 0.39
N LEU A 171 -10.08 31.22 1.27
CA LEU A 171 -8.80 30.50 1.26
C LEU A 171 -8.99 29.00 1.54
N VAL A 172 -9.77 28.67 2.58
CA VAL A 172 -10.07 27.27 2.95
C VAL A 172 -10.80 26.56 1.82
N ASP A 173 -11.85 27.17 1.25
CA ASP A 173 -12.63 26.56 0.19
C ASP A 173 -11.80 26.36 -1.11
N VAL A 174 -11.02 27.37 -1.52
CA VAL A 174 -10.16 27.28 -2.71
C VAL A 174 -9.06 26.24 -2.53
N ILE A 175 -8.41 26.16 -1.37
CA ILE A 175 -7.40 25.13 -1.12
C ILE A 175 -8.07 23.75 -1.12
N ALA A 176 -9.17 23.57 -0.40
CA ALA A 176 -9.86 22.28 -0.33
C ALA A 176 -10.33 21.80 -1.72
N ALA A 177 -10.82 22.70 -2.57
CA ALA A 177 -11.25 22.40 -3.93
C ALA A 177 -10.14 21.92 -4.88
N ASN A 178 -8.89 22.34 -4.63
CA ASN A 178 -7.74 22.01 -5.47
C ASN A 178 -6.91 20.82 -4.96
N MET A 179 -7.20 20.32 -3.76
CA MET A 179 -6.51 19.16 -3.20
C MET A 179 -7.06 17.82 -3.72
N PRO A 180 -6.21 16.80 -3.89
CA PRO A 180 -6.60 15.47 -4.39
C PRO A 180 -7.19 14.60 -3.27
N PHE A 181 -8.17 15.11 -2.52
CA PHE A 181 -8.81 14.36 -1.44
C PHE A 181 -9.64 13.19 -1.94
N SER A 182 -9.75 12.15 -1.12
CA SER A 182 -10.75 11.11 -1.33
C SER A 182 -12.16 11.70 -1.24
N TYR A 183 -13.14 11.07 -1.89
CA TYR A 183 -14.52 11.59 -1.86
C TYR A 183 -15.09 11.64 -0.44
N THR A 184 -14.67 10.72 0.44
CA THR A 184 -15.07 10.70 1.85
C THR A 184 -14.47 11.88 2.62
N ASP A 185 -13.23 12.24 2.33
CA ASP A 185 -12.56 13.38 2.98
C ASP A 185 -13.14 14.71 2.51
N ALA A 186 -13.43 14.82 1.22
CA ALA A 186 -14.14 15.96 0.65
C ALA A 186 -15.54 16.08 1.24
N GLN A 187 -16.27 14.97 1.40
CA GLN A 187 -17.59 14.97 2.01
C GLN A 187 -17.56 15.45 3.46
N GLN A 188 -16.57 15.04 4.25
CA GLN A 188 -16.38 15.54 5.63
C GLN A 188 -16.17 17.06 5.67
N LEU A 189 -15.35 17.60 4.76
CA LEU A 189 -15.13 19.04 4.64
C LEU A 189 -16.41 19.78 4.23
N LEU A 190 -17.21 19.17 3.34
CA LEU A 190 -18.47 19.74 2.88
C LEU A 190 -19.51 19.79 4.01
N GLU A 191 -19.57 18.75 4.83
CA GLU A 191 -20.52 18.60 5.94
C GLU A 191 -20.23 19.49 7.14
N GLU A 192 -18.99 19.93 7.36
CA GLU A 192 -18.61 20.73 8.52
C GLU A 192 -19.05 22.21 8.36
N PRO A 193 -20.12 22.68 9.03
CA PRO A 193 -20.67 24.02 8.80
C PRO A 193 -19.78 25.13 9.38
N ASP A 194 -19.04 24.81 10.45
CA ASP A 194 -18.17 25.71 11.21
C ASP A 194 -16.86 25.96 10.44
N LEU A 195 -16.49 27.24 10.29
CA LEU A 195 -15.30 27.64 9.56
C LEU A 195 -13.99 27.24 10.28
N MET A 196 -13.94 27.37 11.60
CA MET A 196 -12.75 27.08 12.41
C MET A 196 -12.45 25.58 12.42
N ARG A 197 -13.48 24.76 12.63
CA ARG A 197 -13.35 23.30 12.54
C ARG A 197 -12.97 22.85 11.14
N ARG A 198 -13.52 23.48 10.10
CA ARG A 198 -13.12 23.18 8.71
C ARG A 198 -11.67 23.57 8.45
N TYR A 199 -11.20 24.69 8.97
CA TYR A 199 -9.80 25.10 8.89
C TYR A 199 -8.88 24.07 9.53
N GLU A 200 -9.17 23.64 10.76
CA GLU A 200 -8.38 22.64 11.48
C GLU A 200 -8.38 21.29 10.75
N LEU A 201 -9.55 20.87 10.27
CA LEU A 201 -9.70 19.64 9.49
C LEU A 201 -8.89 19.69 8.19
N LEU A 202 -8.94 20.82 7.47
CA LEU A 202 -8.17 21.02 6.25
C LEU A 202 -6.67 21.01 6.53
N ALA A 203 -6.22 21.74 7.56
CA ALA A 203 -4.81 21.77 7.95
C ALA A 203 -4.29 20.38 8.31
N TYR A 204 -5.05 19.61 9.08
CA TYR A 204 -4.72 18.22 9.42
C TYR A 204 -4.59 17.35 8.16
N LYS A 205 -5.59 17.42 7.25
CA LYS A 205 -5.56 16.63 6.01
C LYS A 205 -4.37 17.03 5.12
N LEU A 206 -4.07 18.32 4.97
CA LEU A 206 -2.92 18.82 4.22
C LEU A 206 -1.59 18.28 4.78
N VAL A 207 -1.39 18.37 6.10
CA VAL A 207 -0.17 17.86 6.73
C VAL A 207 -0.04 16.35 6.51
N SER A 208 -1.15 15.60 6.60
CA SER A 208 -1.14 14.16 6.33
C SER A 208 -0.74 13.83 4.88
N GLU A 209 -1.22 14.63 3.90
CA GLU A 209 -0.85 14.46 2.49
C GLU A 209 0.63 14.77 2.23
N ILE A 210 1.18 15.82 2.87
CA ILE A 210 2.61 16.13 2.81
C ILE A 210 3.44 14.95 3.34
N GLN A 211 3.02 14.32 4.44
CA GLN A 211 3.70 13.14 4.98
C GLN A 211 3.66 11.95 4.02
N ILE A 212 2.51 11.70 3.37
CA ILE A 212 2.38 10.64 2.36
C ILE A 212 3.34 10.91 1.18
N LEU A 213 3.42 12.16 0.70
CA LEU A 213 4.35 12.55 -0.36
C LEU A 213 5.81 12.32 0.05
N ASN A 214 6.19 12.66 1.28
CA ASN A 214 7.53 12.43 1.80
C ASN A 214 7.90 10.94 1.82
N VAL A 215 7.00 10.08 2.29
CA VAL A 215 7.23 8.62 2.28
C VAL A 215 7.37 8.09 0.86
N LYS A 216 6.54 8.60 -0.07
CA LYS A 216 6.61 8.22 -1.49
C LYS A 216 7.93 8.63 -2.13
N GLU A 217 8.44 9.81 -1.83
CA GLU A 217 9.73 10.31 -2.29
C GLU A 217 10.89 9.44 -1.74
N GLU A 218 10.86 9.09 -0.45
CA GLU A 218 11.86 8.22 0.17
C GLU A 218 11.86 6.82 -0.46
N LEU A 219 10.68 6.26 -0.73
CA LEU A 219 10.54 4.98 -1.42
C LEU A 219 11.07 5.05 -2.85
N GLN A 220 10.74 6.11 -3.60
CA GLN A 220 11.26 6.31 -4.95
C GLN A 220 12.78 6.42 -4.95
N LYS A 221 13.38 7.12 -3.99
CA LYS A 221 14.83 7.19 -3.84
C LYS A 221 15.45 5.82 -3.58
N LYS A 222 14.91 5.04 -2.64
CA LYS A 222 15.39 3.67 -2.36
C LYS A 222 15.25 2.74 -3.57
N VAL A 223 14.17 2.86 -4.34
CA VAL A 223 13.98 2.09 -5.58
C VAL A 223 15.01 2.51 -6.63
N LYS A 224 15.22 3.81 -6.81
CA LYS A 224 16.20 4.35 -7.75
C LYS A 224 17.62 3.91 -7.39
N GLU A 225 18.02 3.98 -6.13
CA GLU A 225 19.32 3.49 -5.66
C GLU A 225 19.54 2.00 -5.96
N ARG A 226 18.49 1.16 -5.82
CA ARG A 226 18.56 -0.26 -6.19
C ARG A 226 18.68 -0.46 -7.70
N VAL A 227 17.92 0.30 -8.50
CA VAL A 227 17.98 0.22 -9.96
C VAL A 227 19.34 0.69 -10.47
N ASP A 228 19.85 1.82 -9.97
CA ASP A 228 21.15 2.36 -10.34
C ASP A 228 22.28 1.40 -9.97
N LYS A 229 22.18 0.73 -8.80
CA LYS A 229 23.14 -0.32 -8.41
C LYS A 229 23.09 -1.52 -9.36
N ASN A 230 21.89 -2.01 -9.69
CA ASN A 230 21.73 -3.12 -10.63
C ASN A 230 22.19 -2.77 -12.05
N GLN A 231 21.90 -1.55 -12.53
CA GLN A 231 22.38 -1.06 -13.82
C GLN A 231 23.91 -0.95 -13.83
N ARG A 232 24.51 -0.44 -12.74
CA ARG A 232 25.97 -0.36 -12.62
C ARG A 232 26.60 -1.75 -12.60
N GLU A 233 26.04 -2.70 -11.85
CA GLU A 233 26.49 -4.10 -11.87
C GLU A 233 26.32 -4.74 -13.25
N TYR A 234 25.23 -4.45 -13.97
CA TYR A 234 25.01 -4.91 -15.34
C TYR A 234 26.06 -4.36 -16.30
N ILE A 235 26.31 -3.04 -16.28
CA ILE A 235 27.31 -2.38 -17.12
C ILE A 235 28.72 -2.92 -16.80
N LEU A 236 29.08 -3.02 -15.52
CA LEU A 236 30.38 -3.57 -15.12
C LEU A 236 30.55 -5.03 -15.56
N ARG A 237 29.48 -5.83 -15.57
CA ARG A 237 29.53 -7.21 -16.10
C ARG A 237 29.68 -7.25 -17.60
N GLU A 238 28.98 -6.40 -18.34
CA GLU A 238 29.14 -6.24 -19.80
C GLU A 238 30.57 -5.76 -20.15
N GLU A 239 31.10 -4.76 -19.42
CA GLU A 239 32.47 -4.29 -19.58
C GLU A 239 33.48 -5.37 -19.26
N MET A 240 33.31 -6.11 -18.16
CA MET A 240 34.17 -7.26 -17.83
C MET A 240 34.09 -8.36 -18.89
N LYS A 241 32.91 -8.58 -19.49
CA LYS A 241 32.73 -9.54 -20.58
C LYS A 241 33.47 -9.09 -21.84
N LEU A 242 33.33 -7.82 -22.23
CA LEU A 242 34.06 -7.20 -23.35
C LEU A 242 35.57 -7.19 -23.11
N ILE A 243 36.03 -6.87 -21.90
CA ILE A 243 37.47 -6.92 -21.55
C ILE A 243 37.99 -8.35 -21.65
N ARG A 244 37.23 -9.37 -21.19
CA ARG A 244 37.60 -10.79 -21.34
C ARG A 244 37.64 -11.23 -22.81
N GLU A 245 36.69 -10.78 -23.62
CA GLU A 245 36.65 -11.02 -25.07
C GLU A 245 37.86 -10.36 -25.79
N GLU A 246 38.20 -9.10 -25.46
CA GLU A 246 39.32 -8.35 -26.04
C GLU A 246 40.71 -8.83 -25.55
N LEU A 247 40.81 -9.36 -24.34
CA LEU A 247 42.03 -9.99 -23.81
C LEU A 247 42.30 -11.39 -24.41
N GLY A 248 41.41 -11.90 -25.26
CA GLY A 248 41.53 -13.22 -25.87
C GLY A 248 41.35 -14.36 -24.86
N ASP A 249 40.72 -14.09 -23.73
CA ASP A 249 40.47 -15.06 -22.67
C ASP A 249 39.10 -15.71 -22.90
N ASP A 250 39.03 -16.52 -23.94
CA ASP A 250 37.88 -17.32 -24.34
C ASP A 250 37.74 -18.52 -23.38
N ASN A 251 37.58 -18.25 -22.08
CA ASN A 251 37.58 -19.25 -21.03
C ASN A 251 36.25 -19.32 -20.30
N THR A 252 35.18 -19.56 -21.07
CA THR A 252 33.93 -20.18 -20.56
C THR A 252 34.18 -21.60 -20.00
N LEU A 253 35.40 -22.11 -20.13
CA LEU A 253 35.94 -23.27 -19.42
C LEU A 253 36.14 -23.01 -17.90
N SER A 254 36.39 -21.77 -17.46
CA SER A 254 36.69 -21.45 -16.05
C SER A 254 35.50 -21.66 -15.10
N ASP A 255 34.32 -21.11 -15.41
CA ASP A 255 33.14 -21.22 -14.52
C ASP A 255 32.71 -22.69 -14.30
N ALA A 256 32.76 -23.51 -15.36
CA ALA A 256 32.41 -24.93 -15.24
C ALA A 256 33.45 -25.73 -14.45
N GLU A 257 34.73 -25.35 -14.55
CA GLU A 257 35.83 -25.95 -13.78
C GLU A 257 35.79 -25.51 -12.31
N GLU A 258 35.44 -24.26 -12.04
CA GLU A 258 35.20 -23.74 -10.68
C GLU A 258 34.04 -24.46 -10.01
N PHE A 259 32.88 -24.58 -10.67
CA PHE A 259 31.74 -25.34 -10.13
C PHE A 259 32.08 -26.81 -9.91
N GLN A 260 32.92 -27.40 -10.76
CA GLN A 260 33.39 -28.77 -10.59
C GLN A 260 34.27 -28.90 -9.33
N GLN A 261 35.20 -27.97 -9.12
CA GLN A 261 36.05 -27.94 -7.93
C GLN A 261 35.23 -27.77 -6.64
N GLU A 262 34.25 -26.87 -6.64
CA GLU A 262 33.36 -26.67 -5.49
C GLU A 262 32.48 -27.89 -5.20
N ALA A 263 31.93 -28.53 -6.24
CA ALA A 263 31.14 -29.75 -6.10
C ALA A 263 31.96 -30.93 -5.54
N ASP A 264 33.23 -31.03 -5.94
CA ASP A 264 34.16 -32.06 -5.45
C ASP A 264 34.56 -31.79 -3.99
N ALA A 265 34.81 -30.53 -3.63
CA ALA A 265 35.10 -30.10 -2.25
C ALA A 265 33.89 -30.20 -1.30
N LEU A 266 32.67 -30.13 -1.81
CA LEU A 266 31.43 -30.18 -1.03
C LEU A 266 31.28 -31.53 -0.29
N LYS A 267 30.92 -31.52 0.99
CA LYS A 267 30.65 -32.75 1.75
C LYS A 267 29.17 -33.12 1.64
N ALA A 268 28.74 -33.52 0.45
CA ALA A 268 27.38 -33.95 0.16
C ALA A 268 27.28 -35.47 -0.11
N PRO A 269 26.08 -36.08 0.00
CA PRO A 269 25.84 -37.47 -0.39
C PRO A 269 26.25 -37.73 -1.85
N LYS A 270 26.70 -38.95 -2.15
CA LYS A 270 27.17 -39.34 -3.50
C LYS A 270 26.13 -39.05 -4.60
N GLU A 271 24.85 -39.29 -4.31
CA GLU A 271 23.76 -39.02 -5.25
C GLU A 271 23.66 -37.54 -5.65
N VAL A 272 23.90 -36.63 -4.70
CA VAL A 272 23.86 -35.18 -4.94
C VAL A 272 25.05 -34.75 -5.79
N LYS A 273 26.25 -35.27 -5.50
CA LYS A 273 27.45 -35.00 -6.31
C LYS A 273 27.33 -35.50 -7.75
N GLU A 274 26.77 -36.69 -7.94
CA GLU A 274 26.54 -37.24 -9.28
C GLU A 274 25.53 -36.41 -10.08
N LYS A 275 24.45 -35.93 -9.44
CA LYS A 275 23.48 -35.04 -10.08
C LYS A 275 24.09 -33.67 -10.41
N LEU A 276 24.86 -33.09 -9.50
CA LEU A 276 25.58 -31.83 -9.77
C LEU A 276 26.58 -31.97 -10.91
N GLY A 277 27.36 -33.06 -10.95
CA GLY A 277 28.29 -33.32 -12.05
C GLY A 277 27.60 -33.48 -13.41
N LYS A 278 26.38 -34.03 -13.45
CA LYS A 278 25.58 -34.10 -14.69
C LYS A 278 25.11 -32.72 -15.14
N GLU A 279 24.62 -31.90 -14.22
CA GLU A 279 24.18 -30.53 -14.54
C GLU A 279 25.34 -29.59 -14.88
N ILE A 280 26.51 -29.75 -14.27
CA ILE A 280 27.75 -29.00 -14.63
C ILE A 280 28.21 -29.40 -16.05
N LYS A 281 28.17 -30.69 -16.40
CA LYS A 281 28.43 -31.13 -17.79
C LYS A 281 27.40 -30.57 -18.78
N ARG A 282 26.13 -30.50 -18.37
CA ARG A 282 25.07 -29.88 -19.19
C ARG A 282 25.32 -28.38 -19.37
N PHE A 283 25.69 -27.68 -18.30
CA PHE A 283 26.09 -26.28 -18.32
C PHE A 283 27.25 -26.02 -19.29
N LYS A 284 28.27 -26.89 -19.28
CA LYS A 284 29.40 -26.85 -20.24
C LYS A 284 28.96 -27.02 -21.70
N ASN A 285 27.91 -27.78 -21.97
CA ASN A 285 27.46 -28.10 -23.33
C ASN A 285 26.32 -27.20 -23.86
N SER A 286 25.57 -26.51 -23.00
CA SER A 286 24.39 -25.70 -23.35
C SER A 286 24.71 -24.25 -23.77
N MET A 287 25.95 -23.96 -24.19
CA MET A 287 26.49 -22.60 -24.41
C MET A 287 25.75 -21.74 -25.46
N ASN A 288 24.88 -22.31 -26.30
CA ASN A 288 24.18 -21.58 -27.37
C ASN A 288 22.75 -21.11 -27.01
N SER A 289 22.25 -21.38 -25.79
CA SER A 289 20.91 -20.97 -25.35
C SER A 289 20.95 -20.16 -24.04
N PRO A 290 20.99 -18.82 -24.10
CA PRO A 290 21.13 -17.96 -22.92
C PRO A 290 20.05 -18.17 -21.85
N ALA A 291 18.83 -18.56 -22.26
CA ALA A 291 17.72 -18.82 -21.36
C ALA A 291 17.91 -20.11 -20.53
N GLU A 292 18.56 -21.13 -21.09
CA GLU A 292 18.82 -22.39 -20.37
C GLU A 292 20.04 -22.29 -19.45
N VAL A 293 21.08 -21.59 -19.90
CA VAL A 293 22.34 -21.41 -19.15
C VAL A 293 22.06 -20.72 -17.82
N GLY A 294 21.24 -19.67 -17.79
CA GLY A 294 20.88 -18.97 -16.56
C GLY A 294 20.17 -19.88 -15.56
N VAL A 295 19.26 -20.73 -16.05
CA VAL A 295 18.47 -21.64 -15.23
C VAL A 295 19.31 -22.77 -14.61
N ILE A 296 20.24 -23.34 -15.40
CA ILE A 296 21.15 -24.39 -14.93
C ILE A 296 22.15 -23.81 -13.93
N ARG A 297 22.69 -22.62 -14.19
CA ARG A 297 23.62 -21.92 -13.28
C ARG A 297 23.00 -21.68 -11.92
N THR A 298 21.81 -21.08 -11.88
CA THR A 298 21.10 -20.82 -10.61
C THR A 298 20.86 -22.11 -9.84
N TYR A 299 20.54 -23.21 -10.52
CA TYR A 299 20.37 -24.51 -9.86
C TYR A 299 21.68 -25.02 -9.25
N ILE A 300 22.80 -24.94 -9.97
CA ILE A 300 24.12 -25.36 -9.48
C ILE A 300 24.52 -24.52 -8.26
N GLU A 301 24.43 -23.19 -8.36
CA GLU A 301 24.74 -22.25 -7.27
C GLU A 301 23.89 -22.53 -6.02
N THR A 302 22.58 -22.67 -6.17
CA THR A 302 21.64 -23.01 -5.06
C THR A 302 22.09 -24.30 -4.36
N MET A 303 22.44 -25.33 -5.13
CA MET A 303 22.82 -26.63 -4.57
C MET A 303 24.21 -26.63 -3.90
N LEU A 304 25.11 -25.75 -4.34
CA LEU A 304 26.43 -25.55 -3.72
C LEU A 304 26.32 -24.75 -2.40
N GLU A 305 25.42 -23.78 -2.33
CA GLU A 305 25.19 -22.97 -1.12
C GLU A 305 24.47 -23.73 0.01
N MET A 306 23.81 -24.85 -0.32
CA MET A 306 23.06 -25.65 0.65
C MET A 306 23.97 -26.26 1.74
N PRO A 307 23.57 -26.20 3.03
CA PRO A 307 24.42 -26.60 4.15
C PRO A 307 24.46 -28.12 4.40
N TRP A 308 24.87 -28.94 3.42
CA TRP A 308 24.81 -30.42 3.46
C TRP A 308 25.53 -31.12 4.64
N ASP A 309 26.52 -30.48 5.25
CA ASP A 309 27.33 -31.06 6.34
C ASP A 309 27.23 -30.25 7.65
N LYS A 310 26.44 -29.16 7.67
CA LYS A 310 26.34 -28.28 8.84
C LYS A 310 25.08 -28.62 9.62
N VAL A 311 25.23 -29.41 10.68
CA VAL A 311 24.12 -29.70 11.60
C VAL A 311 24.24 -28.85 12.86
N CYS A 312 23.21 -28.05 13.14
CA CYS A 312 23.11 -27.28 14.38
C CYS A 312 22.73 -28.21 15.55
N ARG A 313 23.57 -28.32 16.58
CA ARG A 313 23.31 -29.14 17.78
C ARG A 313 22.35 -28.43 18.74
N ASP A 314 21.33 -29.14 19.22
CA ASP A 314 20.35 -28.63 20.19
C ASP A 314 21.02 -28.36 21.54
N HIS A 315 20.81 -27.16 22.10
CA HIS A 315 21.18 -26.84 23.48
C HIS A 315 20.13 -27.42 24.44
N LYS A 316 20.48 -28.49 25.17
CA LYS A 316 19.54 -29.28 25.99
C LYS A 316 19.34 -28.78 27.43
N ASP A 317 19.75 -27.55 27.74
CA ASP A 317 19.64 -26.99 29.10
C ASP A 317 18.24 -26.41 29.34
N ILE A 318 17.44 -27.14 30.12
CA ILE A 318 16.07 -26.77 30.47
C ILE A 318 16.05 -25.60 31.48
N ALA A 319 17.03 -25.50 32.37
CA ALA A 319 17.12 -24.40 33.33
C ALA A 319 17.40 -23.07 32.61
N TYR A 320 18.28 -23.11 31.61
CA TYR A 320 18.50 -21.98 30.72
C TYR A 320 17.25 -21.64 29.91
N ALA A 321 16.55 -22.63 29.35
CA ALA A 321 15.31 -22.41 28.61
C ALA A 321 14.23 -21.72 29.45
N LYS A 322 14.09 -22.10 30.73
CA LYS A 322 13.17 -21.46 31.67
C LYS A 322 13.52 -19.98 31.86
N LYS A 323 14.80 -19.67 32.10
CA LYS A 323 15.27 -18.29 32.28
C LYS A 323 14.95 -17.41 31.07
N VAL A 324 15.18 -17.91 29.86
CA VAL A 324 14.90 -17.17 28.61
C VAL A 324 13.40 -16.93 28.42
N LEU A 325 12.56 -17.93 28.71
CA LEU A 325 11.10 -17.78 28.63
C LEU A 325 10.56 -16.80 29.68
N ASP A 326 11.14 -16.77 30.87
CA ASP A 326 10.77 -15.83 31.95
C ASP A 326 11.21 -14.39 31.67
N GLU A 327 12.37 -14.21 31.02
CA GLU A 327 12.87 -12.90 30.57
C GLU A 327 12.00 -12.30 29.45
N ASP A 328 11.64 -13.11 28.45
CA ASP A 328 10.96 -12.63 27.24
C ASP A 328 9.43 -12.56 27.40
N HIS A 329 8.85 -13.23 28.41
CA HIS A 329 7.40 -13.31 28.61
C HIS A 329 7.00 -13.15 30.08
N TYR A 330 6.22 -12.10 30.38
CA TYR A 330 5.61 -11.92 31.69
C TYR A 330 4.37 -12.82 31.85
N GLY A 331 4.28 -13.57 32.96
CA GLY A 331 3.19 -14.51 33.23
C GLY A 331 3.22 -15.78 32.37
N LEU A 332 2.05 -16.25 31.91
CA LEU A 332 1.91 -17.44 31.05
C LEU A 332 2.46 -18.75 31.65
N GLU A 333 2.41 -18.91 32.97
CA GLU A 333 3.01 -20.05 33.69
C GLU A 333 2.63 -21.41 33.09
N LYS A 334 1.33 -21.65 32.84
CA LYS A 334 0.85 -22.91 32.24
C LYS A 334 1.41 -23.19 30.83
N VAL A 335 1.68 -22.14 30.06
CA VAL A 335 2.22 -22.26 28.70
C VAL A 335 3.72 -22.52 28.75
N LYS A 336 4.44 -21.78 29.61
CA LYS A 336 5.87 -21.98 29.84
C LYS A 336 6.17 -23.39 30.35
N GLU A 337 5.38 -23.88 31.30
CA GLU A 337 5.49 -25.24 31.86
C GLU A 337 5.35 -26.29 30.75
N ARG A 338 4.32 -26.23 29.91
CA ARG A 338 4.14 -27.14 28.76
C ARG A 338 5.28 -27.07 27.74
N VAL A 339 5.83 -25.87 27.49
CA VAL A 339 6.97 -25.71 26.57
C VAL A 339 8.23 -26.35 27.16
N LEU A 340 8.46 -26.20 28.47
CA LEU A 340 9.58 -26.85 29.17
C LEU A 340 9.42 -28.37 29.22
N GLU A 341 8.21 -28.88 29.43
CA GLU A 341 7.89 -30.32 29.34
C GLU A 341 8.21 -30.86 27.94
N PHE A 342 7.79 -30.15 26.89
CA PHE A 342 8.10 -30.52 25.51
C PHE A 342 9.61 -30.57 25.24
N LEU A 343 10.35 -29.57 25.71
CA LEU A 343 11.81 -29.54 25.61
C LEU A 343 12.48 -30.67 26.42
N ALA A 344 11.94 -31.01 27.58
CA ALA A 344 12.43 -32.09 28.42
C ALA A 344 12.23 -33.45 27.74
N VAL A 345 11.04 -33.70 27.19
CA VAL A 345 10.76 -34.92 26.41
C VAL A 345 11.70 -35.01 25.23
N ARG A 346 11.83 -33.93 24.43
CA ARG A 346 12.74 -33.87 23.26
C ARG A 346 14.22 -34.03 23.63
N ALA A 347 14.64 -33.60 24.82
CA ALA A 347 16.01 -33.79 25.29
C ALA A 347 16.30 -35.27 25.61
N LEU A 348 15.30 -36.00 26.09
CA LEU A 348 15.35 -37.40 26.51
C LEU A 348 15.10 -38.40 25.37
N THR A 349 14.21 -38.10 24.42
CA THR A 349 13.98 -38.96 23.26
C THR A 349 15.16 -38.90 22.28
N LYS A 350 15.55 -40.07 21.75
CA LYS A 350 16.42 -40.17 20.57
C LYS A 350 15.54 -40.18 19.32
N LYS A 351 16.09 -39.63 18.23
CA LYS A 351 15.54 -39.42 16.87
C LYS A 351 14.21 -40.15 16.55
N GLY A 352 13.22 -39.40 16.07
CA GLY A 352 12.05 -39.92 15.34
C GLY A 352 10.70 -39.49 15.92
N ASP A 353 10.47 -39.72 17.21
CA ASP A 353 9.11 -39.65 17.79
C ASP A 353 8.83 -38.38 18.62
N SER A 354 9.29 -37.22 18.16
CA SER A 354 8.94 -35.95 18.82
C SER A 354 7.68 -35.35 18.18
N PRO A 355 6.59 -35.13 18.93
CA PRO A 355 5.37 -34.54 18.37
C PRO A 355 5.61 -33.10 17.86
N ILE A 356 4.83 -32.67 16.86
CA ILE A 356 4.90 -31.31 16.33
C ILE A 356 4.32 -30.33 17.36
N LEU A 357 5.11 -29.33 17.76
CA LEU A 357 4.66 -28.29 18.68
C LEU A 357 3.72 -27.31 17.95
N CYS A 358 2.48 -27.20 18.39
CA CYS A 358 1.49 -26.26 17.86
C CYS A 358 1.00 -25.29 18.95
N LEU A 359 1.21 -23.99 18.74
CA LEU A 359 0.76 -22.92 19.63
C LEU A 359 -0.54 -22.30 19.10
N VAL A 360 -1.64 -22.45 19.84
CA VAL A 360 -2.98 -22.01 19.40
C VAL A 360 -3.53 -20.87 20.28
N GLY A 361 -4.25 -19.92 19.68
CA GLY A 361 -5.05 -18.91 20.39
C GLY A 361 -5.42 -17.71 19.51
N PRO A 362 -6.08 -16.67 20.06
CA PRO A 362 -6.43 -15.46 19.33
C PRO A 362 -5.20 -14.64 18.87
N PRO A 363 -5.35 -13.71 17.90
CA PRO A 363 -4.26 -12.84 17.49
C PRO A 363 -3.80 -11.95 18.65
N GLY A 364 -2.51 -11.58 18.68
CA GLY A 364 -1.95 -10.71 19.72
C GLY A 364 -1.46 -11.42 21.00
N THR A 365 -1.71 -12.72 21.19
CA THR A 365 -1.28 -13.45 22.41
C THR A 365 0.20 -13.89 22.43
N GLY A 366 1.06 -13.30 21.59
CA GLY A 366 2.51 -13.55 21.64
C GLY A 366 3.02 -14.90 21.09
N LYS A 367 2.23 -15.69 20.35
CA LYS A 367 2.64 -17.01 19.80
C LYS A 367 3.98 -16.98 19.05
N THR A 368 4.13 -16.03 18.12
CA THR A 368 5.37 -15.84 17.35
C THR A 368 6.56 -15.46 18.25
N SER A 369 6.28 -14.75 19.34
CA SER A 369 7.30 -14.35 20.30
C SER A 369 7.81 -15.56 21.09
N ILE A 370 6.91 -16.44 21.55
CA ILE A 370 7.27 -17.70 22.23
C ILE A 370 8.13 -18.59 21.32
N ALA A 371 7.80 -18.70 20.03
CA ALA A 371 8.61 -19.46 19.08
C ALA A 371 10.01 -18.88 18.90
N LYS A 372 10.16 -17.54 18.93
CA LYS A 372 11.46 -16.86 18.85
C LYS A 372 12.30 -17.11 20.11
N SER A 373 11.68 -17.03 21.29
CA SER A 373 12.33 -17.31 22.58
C SER A 373 12.73 -18.78 22.70
N LEU A 374 11.94 -19.70 22.13
CA LEU A 374 12.30 -21.11 22.03
C LEU A 374 13.56 -21.34 21.18
N ALA A 375 13.66 -20.67 20.03
CA ALA A 375 14.87 -20.72 19.20
C ALA A 375 16.10 -20.15 19.92
N ARG A 376 15.93 -19.04 20.66
CA ARG A 376 16.98 -18.45 21.53
C ARG A 376 17.42 -19.43 22.63
N ALA A 377 16.48 -20.09 23.29
CA ALA A 377 16.76 -21.10 24.32
C ALA A 377 17.53 -22.31 23.77
N LEU A 378 17.19 -22.75 22.56
CA LEU A 378 17.88 -23.83 21.85
C LEU A 378 19.18 -23.40 21.16
N LYS A 379 19.52 -22.10 21.18
CA LYS A 379 20.65 -21.47 20.47
C LYS A 379 20.64 -21.78 18.97
N LYS A 380 19.45 -21.76 18.35
CA LYS A 380 19.27 -22.01 16.93
C LYS A 380 18.86 -20.75 16.16
N PRO A 381 19.24 -20.64 14.88
CA PRO A 381 18.73 -19.59 14.01
C PRO A 381 17.20 -19.70 13.93
N TYR A 382 16.52 -18.57 14.14
CA TYR A 382 15.07 -18.49 14.06
C TYR A 382 14.64 -18.06 12.66
N VAL A 383 13.76 -18.85 12.05
CA VAL A 383 13.24 -18.58 10.71
C VAL A 383 11.71 -18.75 10.71
N ARG A 384 10.97 -17.72 10.31
CA ARG A 384 9.49 -17.70 10.38
C ARG A 384 8.80 -17.89 9.03
N ILE A 385 8.18 -19.04 8.78
CA ILE A 385 7.43 -19.29 7.55
C ILE A 385 5.97 -18.88 7.75
N SER A 386 5.49 -17.93 6.96
CA SER A 386 4.08 -17.54 6.97
C SER A 386 3.30 -18.45 6.01
N LEU A 387 2.37 -19.25 6.56
CA LEU A 387 1.49 -20.13 5.80
C LEU A 387 0.09 -19.52 5.55
N GLY A 388 -0.16 -18.31 6.05
CA GLY A 388 -1.43 -17.61 5.83
C GLY A 388 -1.62 -17.27 4.36
N GLY A 389 -2.70 -17.77 3.76
CA GLY A 389 -3.04 -17.53 2.35
C GLY A 389 -2.36 -18.47 1.36
N VAL A 390 -1.59 -19.46 1.81
CA VAL A 390 -1.02 -20.49 0.94
C VAL A 390 -2.15 -21.38 0.43
N ARG A 391 -2.33 -21.42 -0.88
CA ARG A 391 -3.37 -22.24 -1.55
C ARG A 391 -2.79 -23.33 -2.44
N ASP A 392 -1.49 -23.28 -2.72
CA ASP A 392 -0.81 -24.16 -3.66
C ASP A 392 0.32 -24.92 -2.96
N GLU A 393 0.38 -26.22 -3.20
CA GLU A 393 1.44 -27.12 -2.75
C GLU A 393 2.80 -26.72 -3.32
N ALA A 394 2.82 -26.10 -4.52
CA ALA A 394 4.02 -25.58 -5.16
C ALA A 394 4.70 -24.47 -4.35
N GLU A 395 4.01 -23.75 -3.47
CA GLU A 395 4.66 -22.75 -2.60
C GLU A 395 5.51 -23.37 -1.49
N ILE A 396 5.23 -24.61 -1.11
CA ILE A 396 5.90 -25.35 -0.03
C ILE A 396 6.93 -26.32 -0.62
N ARG A 397 6.50 -27.13 -1.59
CA ARG A 397 7.33 -28.17 -2.22
C ARG A 397 7.99 -27.69 -3.50
N GLY A 398 7.47 -26.68 -4.19
CA GLY A 398 7.92 -26.21 -5.51
C GLY A 398 7.44 -27.07 -6.68
N ALA A 399 7.36 -26.47 -7.87
CA ALA A 399 6.94 -27.15 -9.10
C ALA A 399 8.03 -28.07 -9.68
N GLN A 400 7.61 -29.11 -10.41
CA GLN A 400 8.49 -30.00 -11.19
C GLN A 400 9.10 -29.27 -12.40
N GLU A 401 10.23 -29.77 -12.89
CA GLU A 401 11.30 -29.13 -13.69
C GLU A 401 10.92 -28.25 -14.92
N ASP A 402 9.66 -28.24 -15.36
CA ASP A 402 9.28 -27.79 -16.71
C ASP A 402 8.62 -26.42 -16.84
N LEU A 403 8.38 -25.66 -15.75
CA LEU A 403 7.79 -24.32 -15.86
C LEU A 403 8.81 -23.21 -15.64
N CYS A 404 9.13 -22.56 -16.76
CA CYS A 404 9.95 -21.36 -16.93
C CYS A 404 9.81 -20.36 -15.75
N GLY A 405 10.89 -20.15 -15.00
CA GLY A 405 10.97 -19.20 -13.88
C GLY A 405 11.30 -19.86 -12.54
N ARG A 406 12.58 -20.24 -12.33
CA ARG A 406 13.03 -20.83 -11.06
C ARG A 406 13.38 -19.73 -10.06
N HIS A 407 12.69 -19.72 -8.93
CA HIS A 407 13.17 -19.13 -7.68
C HIS A 407 13.45 -20.27 -6.69
N ALA A 408 14.53 -20.16 -5.91
CA ALA A 408 14.76 -21.06 -4.79
C ALA A 408 13.52 -21.07 -3.87
N ARG A 409 13.15 -22.25 -3.37
CA ARG A 409 11.87 -22.47 -2.67
C ARG A 409 11.91 -21.89 -1.26
N LYS A 410 10.75 -21.59 -0.66
CA LYS A 410 10.68 -21.03 0.71
C LYS A 410 11.52 -21.85 1.71
N ASN A 411 11.54 -23.18 1.62
CA ASN A 411 12.32 -24.04 2.52
C ASN A 411 13.83 -24.06 2.18
N CYS A 412 14.20 -24.11 0.89
CA CYS A 412 15.61 -24.11 0.46
C CYS A 412 16.30 -22.76 0.71
N GLN A 413 15.64 -21.64 0.34
CA GLN A 413 16.11 -20.28 0.62
C GLN A 413 16.38 -20.03 2.10
N ARG A 414 15.68 -20.75 2.95
CA ARG A 414 15.79 -20.64 4.41
C ARG A 414 16.84 -21.58 4.99
N ALA A 415 17.03 -22.75 4.41
CA ALA A 415 18.17 -23.60 4.71
C ALA A 415 19.47 -22.83 4.41
N GLU A 416 19.55 -22.17 3.25
CA GLU A 416 20.60 -21.21 2.89
C GLU A 416 20.74 -20.10 3.94
N ALA A 417 19.67 -19.37 4.25
CA ALA A 417 19.70 -18.27 5.22
C ALA A 417 20.05 -18.71 6.66
N SER A 418 19.76 -19.95 7.02
CA SER A 418 20.04 -20.50 8.36
C SER A 418 21.45 -21.09 8.49
N GLY A 419 22.11 -21.41 7.37
CA GLY A 419 23.45 -22.00 7.32
C GLY A 419 23.58 -23.39 7.95
N CYS A 420 22.46 -24.02 8.32
CA CYS A 420 22.39 -25.33 8.98
C CYS A 420 21.30 -26.19 8.34
N GLN A 421 21.60 -27.47 8.13
CA GLN A 421 20.61 -28.47 7.75
C GLN A 421 19.81 -28.90 8.98
N GLU A 422 18.47 -28.82 8.90
CA GLU A 422 17.61 -29.54 9.84
C GLU A 422 17.72 -31.04 9.56
N SER A 423 17.77 -31.86 10.61
CA SER A 423 17.68 -33.31 10.46
C SER A 423 16.37 -33.64 9.75
N SER A 424 16.46 -33.95 8.46
CA SER A 424 15.37 -34.28 7.58
C SER A 424 14.70 -35.57 8.06
N ASP A 425 13.57 -35.47 8.75
CA ASP A 425 12.59 -36.56 8.92
C ASP A 425 11.19 -35.99 9.26
N ALA A 426 10.87 -34.76 8.81
CA ALA A 426 9.55 -34.15 8.96
C ALA A 426 8.74 -34.20 7.64
N ALA A 427 8.91 -35.28 6.88
CA ALA A 427 8.09 -35.60 5.71
C ALA A 427 7.52 -37.01 5.90
N GLY A 428 6.49 -37.10 6.74
CA GLY A 428 5.54 -38.20 6.85
C GLY A 428 4.14 -37.62 6.81
#